data_AF-A0A6M2CL97-F1
#
_entry.id   AF-A0A6M2CL97-F1
#
_cell.length_a   1.000
_cell.length_b   1.000
_cell.length_c   1.000
_cell.angle_alpha   90.00
_cell.angle_beta   90.00
_cell.angle_gamma   90.00
#
_symmetry.space_group_name_H-M   'P 1'
#
loop_
_entity.id
_entity.type
_entity.pdbx_description
1 polymer ?
#
loop_
_entity_poly.entity_id
_entity_poly.type
_entity_poly.pdbx_seq_one_letter_code
_entity_poly.pdbx_strand_id
1 'polypeptide(L)'
;IFLLACNTQIIAASFLQNVKLLSQFVSPYTGKIYEKHITGLCQKQQESVRREIMKAKKCGMMPHYLKMPKFLKDPKLFDAFKPSRPNPH
;
A
#
# COMPACT_ATOMS: atom_id res chain seq x y z
N ILE A 1 13.16 4.94 14.13
CA ILE A 1 12.41 4.80 12.86
C ILE A 1 11.06 4.08 13.06
N PHE A 2 10.99 2.97 13.82
CA PHE A 2 9.72 2.23 14.05
C PHE A 2 8.63 2.96 14.87
N LEU A 3 8.97 3.97 15.66
CA LEU A 3 7.98 4.71 16.49
C LEU A 3 7.30 5.88 15.75
N LEU A 4 7.79 6.27 14.57
CA LEU A 4 7.22 7.40 13.82
C LEU A 4 5.99 7.03 12.98
N ALA A 5 5.72 5.74 12.76
CA ALA A 5 4.54 5.32 12.00
C ALA A 5 3.26 5.21 12.85
N CYS A 6 3.35 5.22 14.19
CA CYS A 6 2.18 5.11 15.06
C CYS A 6 1.51 6.47 15.36
N ASN A 7 2.19 7.59 15.06
CA ASN A 7 1.62 8.94 15.16
C ASN A 7 0.95 9.33 13.84
N THR A 8 -0.32 8.97 13.72
CA THR A 8 -1.46 9.85 13.39
C THR A 8 -1.28 11.03 12.41
N GLN A 9 -0.43 10.97 11.37
CA GLN A 9 -0.39 12.02 10.32
C GLN A 9 -0.53 11.50 8.87
N ILE A 10 -0.78 10.20 8.66
CA ILE A 10 -1.04 9.65 7.31
C ILE A 10 -2.55 9.56 6.99
N ILE A 11 -3.42 9.59 8.02
CA ILE A 11 -4.84 9.25 7.88
C ILE A 11 -5.72 10.48 7.53
N ALA A 12 -5.19 11.70 7.59
CA ALA A 12 -5.94 12.94 7.32
C ALA A 12 -5.91 13.40 5.85
N ALA A 13 -5.42 12.58 4.91
CA ALA A 13 -5.51 12.89 3.48
C ALA A 13 -6.69 12.15 2.84
N SER A 14 -7.88 12.73 3.03
CA SER A 14 -9.06 12.65 2.15
C SER A 14 -9.07 11.51 1.11
N PHE A 15 -9.63 10.37 1.50
CA PHE A 15 -10.42 9.34 0.79
C PHE A 15 -10.15 8.94 -0.70
N LEU A 16 -9.52 9.75 -1.54
CA LEU A 16 -9.37 9.54 -2.99
C LEU A 16 -8.06 10.10 -3.55
N GLN A 17 -7.39 11.03 -2.85
CA GLN A 17 -6.44 11.92 -3.53
C GLN A 17 -5.05 11.34 -3.77
N ASN A 18 -4.65 10.26 -3.11
CA ASN A 18 -3.30 9.71 -3.25
C ASN A 18 -3.27 8.31 -3.84
N VAL A 19 -3.80 8.14 -5.06
CA VAL A 19 -3.62 6.91 -5.87
C VAL A 19 -2.13 6.57 -5.98
N LYS A 20 -1.26 7.59 -6.02
CA LYS A 20 0.20 7.46 -5.96
C LYS A 20 0.66 6.66 -4.73
N LEU A 21 0.20 7.03 -3.54
CA LEU A 21 0.55 6.36 -2.28
C LEU A 21 -0.03 4.94 -2.25
N LEU A 22 -1.32 4.77 -2.59
CA LEU A 22 -1.97 3.46 -2.60
C LEU A 22 -1.31 2.49 -3.58
N SER A 23 -0.81 2.99 -4.71
CA SER A 23 -0.11 2.18 -5.71
C SER A 23 1.22 1.61 -5.20
N GLN A 24 1.80 2.15 -4.13
CA GLN A 24 3.02 1.62 -3.51
C GLN A 24 2.74 0.36 -2.68
N PHE A 25 1.51 0.18 -2.21
CA PHE A 25 1.08 -1.00 -1.45
C PHE A 25 0.59 -2.16 -2.33
N VAL A 26 0.72 -2.03 -3.65
CA VAL A 26 0.24 -3.01 -4.63
C VAL A 26 1.41 -3.51 -5.48
N SER A 27 1.43 -4.82 -5.73
CA SER A 27 2.41 -5.45 -6.61
C SER A 27 2.27 -4.92 -8.05
N PRO A 28 3.38 -4.50 -8.68
CA PRO A 28 3.35 -3.95 -10.03
C PRO A 28 2.87 -4.96 -11.08
N TYR A 29 3.18 -6.24 -10.89
CA TYR A 29 2.92 -7.31 -11.86
C TYR A 29 1.61 -8.05 -11.64
N THR A 30 1.10 -8.09 -10.40
CA THR A 30 -0.07 -8.89 -10.04
C THR A 30 -1.27 -8.08 -9.55
N GLY A 31 -1.10 -6.78 -9.27
CA GLY A 31 -2.19 -5.96 -8.74
C GLY A 31 -2.67 -6.37 -7.33
N LYS A 32 -1.98 -7.32 -6.71
CA LYS A 32 -2.24 -7.83 -5.36
C LYS A 32 -1.70 -6.85 -4.32
N ILE A 33 -2.44 -6.68 -3.24
CA ILE A 33 -2.04 -5.83 -2.10
C ILE A 33 -0.97 -6.58 -1.30
N TYR A 34 0.13 -5.92 -0.96
CA TYR A 34 1.18 -6.50 -0.13
C TYR A 34 0.68 -6.77 1.29
N GLU A 35 1.14 -7.87 1.87
CA GLU A 35 0.78 -8.28 3.22
C GLU A 35 1.61 -7.56 4.29
N LYS A 36 1.14 -7.64 5.54
CA LYS A 36 1.76 -6.98 6.71
C LYS A 36 3.24 -7.32 6.91
N HIS A 37 3.64 -8.56 6.61
CA HIS A 37 5.03 -8.99 6.78
C HIS A 37 5.98 -8.27 5.80
N ILE A 38 5.45 -7.79 4.67
CA ILE A 38 6.16 -6.99 3.66
C ILE A 38 6.06 -5.50 3.98
N THR A 39 4.85 -4.98 4.20
CA THR A 39 4.60 -3.55 4.40
C THR A 39 5.10 -3.02 5.74
N GLY A 40 5.21 -3.89 6.75
CA GLY A 40 5.61 -3.52 8.10
C GLY A 40 4.58 -2.69 8.88
N LEU A 41 3.38 -2.47 8.32
CA LEU A 41 2.31 -1.67 8.93
C LEU A 41 1.71 -2.34 10.17
N CYS A 42 1.11 -1.54 11.06
CA CYS A 42 0.26 -2.10 12.11
C CYS A 42 -1.04 -2.65 11.51
N GLN A 43 -1.72 -3.57 12.20
CA GLN A 43 -2.93 -4.21 11.66
C GLN A 43 -4.03 -3.19 11.32
N LYS A 44 -4.25 -2.21 12.20
CA LYS A 44 -5.23 -1.14 11.98
C LYS A 44 -4.94 -0.34 10.69
N GLN A 45 -3.66 0.01 10.47
CA GLN A 45 -3.23 0.72 9.26
C GLN A 45 -3.37 -0.14 8.01
N GLN A 46 -3.00 -1.42 8.09
CA GLN A 46 -3.12 -2.36 6.99
C GLN A 46 -4.59 -2.51 6.55
N GLU A 47 -5.52 -2.60 7.50
CA GLU A 47 -6.96 -2.67 7.23
C GLU A 47 -7.50 -1.39 6.59
N SER A 48 -7.08 -0.21 7.08
CA SER A 48 -7.38 1.07 6.43
C SER A 48 -6.87 1.08 4.98
N VAL A 49 -5.58 0.85 4.75
CA VAL A 49 -5.01 0.85 3.38
C VAL A 49 -5.74 -0.12 2.46
N ARG A 50 -6.05 -1.34 2.93
CA ARG A 50 -6.81 -2.33 2.17
C ARG A 50 -8.20 -1.82 1.80
N ARG A 51 -8.91 -1.18 2.74
CA ARG A 51 -10.23 -0.59 2.51
C ARG A 51 -10.15 0.53 1.47
N GLU A 52 -9.15 1.39 1.53
CA GLU A 52 -9.09 2.55 0.63
C GLU A 52 -8.72 2.10 -0.79
N ILE A 53 -7.81 1.11 -0.90
CA ILE A 53 -7.50 0.44 -2.17
C ILE A 53 -8.75 -0.20 -2.78
N MET A 54 -9.54 -0.92 -2.00
CA MET A 54 -10.78 -1.54 -2.50
C MET A 54 -11.77 -0.49 -2.99
N LYS A 55 -11.89 0.65 -2.30
CA LYS A 55 -12.74 1.76 -2.74
C LYS A 55 -12.22 2.42 -4.02
N ALA A 56 -10.92 2.71 -4.10
CA ALA A 56 -10.30 3.26 -5.30
C ALA A 56 -10.45 2.34 -6.53
N LYS A 57 -10.33 1.02 -6.32
CA LYS A 57 -10.59 0.00 -7.34
C LYS A 57 -12.06 0.02 -7.80
N LYS A 58 -13.02 0.04 -6.86
CA LYS A 58 -14.46 0.12 -7.16
C LYS A 58 -14.85 1.41 -7.89
N CYS A 59 -14.20 2.53 -7.59
CA CYS A 59 -14.43 3.81 -8.25
C CYS A 59 -13.70 3.95 -9.60
N GLY A 60 -12.96 2.94 -10.06
CA GLY A 60 -12.22 3.00 -11.33
C GLY A 60 -10.94 3.85 -11.30
N MET A 61 -10.51 4.31 -10.11
CA MET A 61 -9.31 5.15 -9.95
C MET A 61 -8.01 4.33 -9.96
N MET A 62 -8.10 3.01 -9.72
CA MET A 62 -6.94 2.11 -9.72
C MET A 62 -7.28 0.78 -10.40
N PRO A 63 -6.38 0.22 -11.24
CA PRO A 63 -6.62 -1.06 -11.88
C PRO A 63 -6.60 -2.22 -10.89
N HIS A 64 -7.38 -3.27 -11.19
CA HIS A 64 -7.47 -4.46 -10.36
C HIS A 64 -6.26 -5.40 -10.50
N TYR A 65 -5.77 -5.58 -11.72
CA TYR A 65 -4.83 -6.64 -12.10
C TYR A 65 -3.37 -6.17 -12.25
N LEU A 66 -3.16 -4.91 -12.61
CA LEU A 66 -1.85 -4.34 -12.87
C LEU A 66 -1.71 -3.00 -12.13
N LYS A 67 -0.48 -2.61 -11.83
CA LYS A 67 -0.21 -1.24 -11.37
C LYS A 67 -0.24 -0.29 -12.56
N MET A 68 -0.71 0.94 -12.33
CA MET A 68 -0.70 1.97 -13.39
C MET A 68 0.74 2.25 -13.84
N PRO A 69 1.01 2.30 -15.16
CA PRO A 69 2.36 2.53 -15.68
C PRO A 69 3.01 3.82 -15.16
N LYS A 70 2.19 4.85 -14.92
CA LYS A 70 2.63 6.14 -14.37
C LYS A 70 3.33 6.03 -13.01
N PHE A 71 3.01 5.02 -12.21
CA PHE A 71 3.55 4.83 -10.86
C PHE A 71 4.61 3.71 -10.79
N LEU A 72 5.01 3.13 -11.92
CA LEU A 72 6.06 2.09 -11.94
C LEU A 72 7.45 2.67 -11.62
N LYS A 73 7.70 3.93 -12.01
CA LYS A 73 8.98 4.62 -11.82
C LYS A 73 9.12 5.32 -10.47
N ASP A 74 8.09 5.28 -9.62
CA ASP A 74 8.16 5.90 -8.30
C ASP A 74 9.15 5.15 -7.40
N PRO A 75 9.92 5.86 -6.54
CA PRO A 75 10.79 5.23 -5.56
C PRO A 75 9.95 4.30 -4.66
N LYS A 76 10.41 3.05 -4.53
CA LYS A 76 9.71 2.04 -3.75
C LYS A 76 9.89 2.33 -2.27
N LEU A 77 8.77 2.39 -1.54
CA LEU A 77 8.78 2.58 -0.09
C LEU A 77 9.15 1.28 0.66
N PHE A 78 8.91 0.13 0.03
CA PHE A 78 9.15 -1.20 0.60
C PHE A 78 9.76 -2.12 -0.45
N ASP A 79 10.71 -2.96 -0.04
CA ASP A 79 11.26 -4.02 -0.88
C ASP A 79 10.54 -5.34 -0.60
N ALA A 80 9.70 -5.76 -1.54
CA ALA A 80 9.01 -7.05 -1.46
C ALA A 80 9.96 -8.25 -1.36
N PHE A 81 11.20 -8.11 -1.85
CA PHE A 81 12.23 -9.15 -1.80
C PHE A 81 13.05 -9.14 -0.50
N LYS A 82 12.90 -8.10 0.34
CA LYS A 82 13.59 -8.00 1.63
C LYS A 82 12.58 -7.62 2.72
N PRO A 83 11.64 -8.52 3.04
CA PRO A 83 10.63 -8.25 4.06
C PRO A 83 11.30 -8.01 5.42
N SER A 84 10.83 -7.01 6.15
CA SER A 84 11.36 -6.69 7.48
C SER A 84 11.02 -7.75 8.53
N ARG A 85 10.05 -8.62 8.25
CA ARG A 85 9.60 -9.68 9.16
C ARG A 85 9.67 -11.03 8.44
N PRO A 86 10.01 -12.11 9.16
CA PRO A 86 9.98 -13.44 8.58
C PRO A 86 8.57 -13.79 8.08
N ASN A 87 8.52 -14.58 7.01
CA ASN A 87 7.27 -15.08 6.45
C ASN A 87 6.54 -15.92 7.53
N PRO A 88 5.26 -15.67 7.83
CA PRO A 88 4.50 -16.44 8.81
C PRO A 88 4.04 -17.83 8.33
N HIS A 89 4.52 -18.31 7.18
CA HIS A 89 4.22 -19.62 6.60
C HIS A 89 5.47 -20.50 6.55
#